data_AF-A0A3M7QJH3-F1
#
_entry.id   AF-A0A3M7QJH3-F1
#
_cell.length_a   1.000
_cell.length_b   1.000
_cell.length_c   1.000
_cell.angle_alpha   90.00
_cell.angle_beta   90.00
_cell.angle_gamma   90.00
#
_symmetry.space_group_name_H-M   'P 1'
#
loop_
_entity.id
_entity.type
_entity.pdbx_description
1 polymer ?
#
loop_
_entity_poly.entity_id
_entity_poly.type
_entity_poly.pdbx_seq_one_letter_code
_entity_poly.pdbx_strand_id
1 'polypeptide(L)' 'MFDINWQENITILIQYAGENPWQFLYYMLLILSPLFGLSAFLSYKLVQEIDKEEKENKKRLLKDTNKLKVQRCKPKKE' A
#
# COMPACT_ATOMS: atom_id res chain seq x y z
N MET A 1 -8.69 -29.08 6.19
CA MET A 1 -7.81 -29.70 5.17
C MET A 1 -6.89 -28.62 4.61
N PHE A 2 -5.88 -28.26 5.41
CA PHE A 2 -4.63 -27.57 5.10
C PHE A 2 -3.92 -27.54 6.46
N ASP A 3 -3.45 -28.69 6.92
CA ASP A 3 -2.61 -28.76 8.12
C ASP A 3 -1.21 -28.28 7.71
N ILE A 4 -1.05 -26.96 7.68
CA ILE A 4 0.23 -26.31 7.41
C ILE A 4 1.08 -26.51 8.66
N ASN A 5 1.78 -27.64 8.70
CA ASN A 5 2.71 -27.93 9.77
C ASN A 5 3.98 -27.09 9.53
N TRP A 6 3.96 -25.86 10.02
CA TRP A 6 5.00 -24.86 9.79
C TRP A 6 6.38 -25.33 10.24
N GLN A 7 6.44 -26.12 11.31
CA GLN A 7 7.69 -26.64 11.84
C GLN A 7 8.39 -27.55 10.82
N GLU A 8 7.67 -28.50 10.24
CA GLU A 8 8.21 -29.44 9.25
C GLU A 8 8.68 -28.71 7.99
N ASN A 9 7.89 -27.74 7.52
CA ASN A 9 8.24 -26.97 6.32
C ASN A 9 9.50 -26.11 6.51
N ILE A 10 9.67 -25.50 7.68
CA ILE A 10 10.88 -24.72 7.98
C ILE A 10 12.10 -25.63 8.08
N THR A 11 11.98 -26.81 8.71
CA THR A 11 13.10 -27.76 8.81
C THR A 11 13.56 -28.24 7.43
N ILE A 12 12.62 -28.55 6.53
CA ILE A 12 12.93 -28.93 5.14
C ILE A 12 13.63 -27.77 4.41
N LEU A 13 13.16 -26.54 4.61
CA LEU A 13 13.76 -25.35 4.00
C LEU A 13 15.21 -25.12 4.47
N ILE A 14 15.46 -25.30 5.78
CA ILE A 14 16.79 -25.15 6.38
C ILE A 14 17.74 -26.23 5.87
N GLN A 15 17.27 -27.49 5.79
CA GLN A 15 18.05 -28.58 5.24
C GLN A 15 18.41 -28.32 3.77
N TYR A 16 17.43 -27.86 2.97
CA TYR A 16 17.64 -27.54 1.56
C TYR A 16 18.63 -26.36 1.37
N ALA A 17 18.56 -25.34 2.23
CA ALA A 17 19.51 -24.23 2.23
C ALA A 17 20.95 -24.69 2.55
N GLY A 18 21.10 -25.73 3.37
CA GLY A 18 22.39 -26.34 3.70
C GLY A 18 22.96 -27.21 2.58
N GLU A 19 22.13 -27.96 1.87
CA GLU A 19 22.56 -28.87 0.80
C GLU A 19 22.98 -28.12 -0.48
N ASN A 20 22.22 -27.09 -0.89
CA ASN A 20 22.48 -26.36 -2.13
C ASN A 20 22.16 -24.85 -1.99
N PRO A 21 23.05 -24.07 -1.35
CA PRO A 21 22.78 -22.66 -1.03
C PRO A 21 22.57 -21.79 -2.28
N TRP A 22 23.27 -22.09 -3.38
CA TRP A 22 23.18 -21.32 -4.62
C TRP A 22 21.82 -21.49 -5.33
N GLN A 23 21.31 -22.72 -5.38
CA GLN A 23 20.00 -22.99 -5.97
C GLN A 23 18.87 -22.41 -5.11
N PHE A 24 18.98 -22.54 -3.78
CA PHE A 24 18.03 -21.93 -2.85
C PHE A 24 17.94 -20.41 -3.06
N LEU A 25 19.09 -19.74 -3.14
CA LEU A 25 19.15 -18.29 -3.35
C LEU A 25 18.52 -17.90 -4.70
N TYR A 26 18.80 -18.66 -5.76
CA TYR A 26 18.22 -18.42 -7.08
C TYR A 26 16.69 -18.47 -7.06
N TYR A 27 16.09 -19.52 -6.48
CA TYR A 27 14.65 -19.65 -6.37
C TYR A 27 14.03 -18.56 -5.47
N MET A 28 14.70 -18.22 -4.37
CA MET A 28 14.26 -17.12 -3.51
C MET A 28 14.26 -15.79 -4.26
N LEU A 29 15.30 -15.47 -5.02
CA LEU A 29 15.34 -14.26 -5.85
C LEU A 29 14.28 -14.28 -6.96
N LEU A 30 14.05 -15.44 -7.58
CA LEU A 30 13.10 -15.59 -8.67
C LEU A 30 11.66 -15.40 -8.19
N ILE A 31 11.33 -15.81 -6.96
CA ILE A 31 10.02 -15.58 -6.34
C ILE A 31 9.93 -14.18 -5.75
N LEU A 32 10.99 -13.72 -5.09
CA LEU A 32 11.02 -12.43 -4.41
C LEU A 32 10.95 -11.26 -5.40
N SER A 33 11.60 -11.36 -6.55
CA SER A 33 11.62 -10.31 -7.58
C SER A 33 10.22 -9.91 -8.08
N PRO A 34 9.34 -10.83 -8.56
CA PRO A 34 7.99 -10.48 -8.97
C PRO A 34 7.11 -10.06 -7.79
N LEU A 35 7.27 -10.65 -6.60
CA LEU A 35 6.51 -10.22 -5.42
C LEU A 35 6.87 -8.77 -5.02
N PHE A 36 8.15 -8.43 -5.06
CA PHE A 36 8.64 -7.10 -4.73
C PHE A 36 8.18 -6.07 -5.77
N GLY A 37 8.26 -6.43 -7.06
CA GLY A 37 7.73 -5.59 -8.15
C GLY A 37 6.23 -5.35 -8.01
N LEU A 38 5.46 -6.38 -7.68
CA LEU A 38 4.01 -6.26 -7.46
C LEU A 38 3.69 -5.40 -6.24
N SER A 39 4.45 -5.55 -5.15
CA SER A 39 4.34 -4.70 -3.96
C SER A 39 4.61 -3.23 -4.30
N ALA A 40 5.69 -2.93 -5.03
CA ALA A 40 6.02 -1.58 -5.47
C ALA A 40 4.92 -0.99 -6.38
N PHE A 41 4.37 -1.80 -7.30
CA PHE A 41 3.28 -1.38 -8.18
C PHE A 41 2.01 -1.02 -7.40
N LEU A 42 1.64 -1.83 -6.41
CA LEU A 42 0.50 -1.55 -5.54
C LEU A 42 0.74 -0.28 -4.71
N SER A 43 1.92 -0.13 -4.11
CA SER A 43 2.28 1.08 -3.35
C SER A 43 2.24 2.33 -4.23
N TYR A 44 2.65 2.24 -5.50
CA TYR A 44 2.60 3.35 -6.44
C TYR A 44 1.15 3.77 -6.75
N LYS A 45 0.24 2.82 -6.96
CA LYS A 45 -1.19 3.14 -7.13
C LYS A 45 -1.79 3.76 -5.87
N LEU A 46 -1.40 3.27 -4.70
CA LEU A 46 -1.89 3.78 -3.42
C LEU A 46 -1.50 5.25 -3.21
N VAL A 47 -0.25 5.61 -3.54
CA VAL A 47 0.23 7.00 -3.49
C VAL A 47 -0.58 7.90 -4.42
N GLN A 48 -0.92 7.43 -5.63
CA GLN A 48 -1.74 8.23 -6.55
C GLN A 48 -3.15 8.49 -6.03
N GLU A 49 -3.74 7.54 -5.30
CA GLU A 49 -5.07 7.70 -4.70
C GLU A 49 -5.03 8.71 -3.57
N ILE A 50 -4.00 8.66 -2.71
CA ILE A 50 -3.77 9.64 -1.64
C ILE A 50 -3.63 11.06 -2.22
N ASP A 51 -2.85 11.24 -3.29
CA ASP A 51 -2.64 12.53 -3.96
C ASP A 51 -3.92 13.11 -4.57
N LYS A 52 -4.79 12.24 -5.11
CA LYS A 52 -6.09 12.65 -5.67
C LYS A 52 -7.04 13.08 -4.55
N GLU A 53 -7.12 12.30 -3.48
CA GLU A 53 -7.96 12.61 -2.33
C GLU A 53 -7.55 13.95 -1.70
N GLU A 54 -6.25 14.21 -1.51
CA GLU A 54 -5.78 15.48 -0.95
C GLU A 54 -6.17 16.70 -1.81
N LYS A 55 -6.05 16.59 -3.14
CA LYS A 55 -6.44 17.66 -4.07
C LYS A 55 -7.94 17.91 -4.06
N GLU A 56 -8.76 16.86 -3.95
CA GLU A 56 -10.20 17.01 -3.84
C GLU A 56 -10.61 17.60 -2.49
N ASN A 57 -9.97 17.18 -1.39
CA ASN A 57 -10.24 17.71 -0.07
C ASN A 57 -9.88 19.20 0.05
N LYS A 58 -8.73 19.63 -0.51
CA LYS A 58 -8.36 21.05 -0.59
C LYS A 58 -9.41 21.88 -1.35
N LYS A 59 -9.95 21.36 -2.47
CA LYS A 59 -11.00 22.06 -3.23
C LYS A 59 -12.33 22.14 -2.47
N ARG A 60 -12.68 21.12 -1.70
CA ARG A 60 -13.88 21.12 -0.83
C ARG A 60 -13.74 22.17 0.28
N LEU A 61 -12.63 22.17 1.00
CA LEU A 61 -12.32 23.14 2.06
C LEU A 61 -12.33 24.60 1.57
N LEU A 62 -11.79 24.87 0.38
CA LEU A 62 -11.81 26.21 -0.22
C LEU A 62 -13.23 26.66 -0.61
N LYS A 63 -14.10 25.74 -1.02
CA LYS A 63 -15.50 26.05 -1.33
C LYS A 63 -16.30 26.33 -0.05
N ASP A 64 -16.09 25.57 1.01
CA ASP A 64 -16.79 25.75 2.27
C ASP A 64 -16.38 27.05 2.99
N THR A 65 -15.10 27.39 2.98
CA THR A 65 -14.63 28.68 3.51
C THR A 65 -15.19 29.88 2.74
N ASN A 66 -15.33 29.79 1.42
CA ASN A 66 -15.98 30.83 0.63
C ASN A 66 -17.49 30.91 0.88
N LYS A 67 -18.20 29.78 1.03
CA LYS A 67 -19.61 29.78 1.43
C LYS A 67 -19.83 30.40 2.81
N LEU A 68 -18.95 30.14 3.77
CA LEU A 68 -19.00 30.72 5.11
C LEU A 68 -18.75 32.24 5.09
N LYS A 69 -17.81 32.72 4.27
CA LYS A 69 -17.56 34.16 4.08
C LYS A 69 -18.75 34.88 3.42
N VAL A 70 -19.35 34.27 2.39
CA VAL A 70 -20.54 34.82 1.72
C VAL A 70 -21.75 34.87 2.67
N GLN A 71 -21.91 33.89 3.57
CA GLN A 71 -22.95 33.94 4.60
C GLN A 71 -22.69 35.02 5.67
N ARG A 72 -21.44 35.24 6.08
CA ARG A 72 -21.09 36.32 7.02
C ARG A 72 -21.27 37.73 6.45
N CYS A 73 -21.17 37.90 5.13
CA CYS A 73 -21.38 39.20 4.47
C CYS A 73 -22.83 39.47 4.06
N LYS A 74 -23.79 38.57 4.33
CA LYS A 74 -25.21 38.91 4.13
C LYS A 74 -25.65 39.81 5.29
N PRO A 75 -26.02 41.09 5.03
CA PRO A 75 -26.54 41.94 6.09
C PRO A 75 -27.82 41.31 6.64
N LYS A 76 -27.91 41.26 7.97
CA LYS A 76 -29.10 40.89 8.72
C LYS A 76 -30.20 41.85 8.25
N LYS A 77 -31.18 41.34 7.48
CA LYS A 77 -32.37 42.11 7.13
C LYS A 77 -33.14 42.33 8.42
N GLU A 78 -33.02 43.54 8.97
CA GLU A 78 -33.99 44.14 9.89
C GLU A 78 -35.34 44.30 9.21
#